data_AF-A0AAD4IEU3-F1
#
_entry.id   AF-A0AAD4IEU3-F1
#
_cell.length_a   1.000
_cell.length_b   1.000
_cell.length_c   1.000
_cell.angle_alpha   90.00
_cell.angle_beta   90.00
_cell.angle_gamma   90.00
#
_symmetry.space_group_name_H-M   'P 1'
#
loop_
_entity.id
_entity.type
_entity.pdbx_description
1 polymer ?
#
loop_
_entity_poly.entity_id
_entity_poly.type
_entity_poly.pdbx_seq_one_letter_code
_entity_poly.pdbx_strand_id
1 'polypeptide(L)'
;MALYHYFVVYYTSSVAIDEPDILYDHVMSWIVAQRMTTSSRCLTAATRYVREVEEAEDDEDGLDEHGTFNNMKWSGNIPPVYQPSFGDYKFYHRGRSFNFARVKKDQTGGRANDYDEQVVLCCRRRGTKPIKQMLIYINR
;
A
#
# COMPACT_ATOMS: atom_id res chain seq x y z
N MET A 1 -30.87 -8.72 -8.12
CA MET A 1 -29.48 -8.23 -7.94
C MET A 1 -29.32 -6.71 -8.03
N ALA A 2 -30.17 -5.96 -8.75
CA ALA A 2 -30.03 -4.51 -8.90
C ALA A 2 -30.17 -3.69 -7.59
N LEU A 3 -31.11 -4.05 -6.71
CA LEU A 3 -31.34 -3.33 -5.44
C LEU A 3 -30.15 -3.41 -4.47
N TYR A 4 -29.49 -4.56 -4.40
CA TYR A 4 -28.30 -4.74 -3.55
C TYR A 4 -27.14 -3.87 -4.04
N HIS A 5 -26.91 -3.86 -5.36
CA HIS A 5 -25.88 -3.02 -5.97
C HIS A 5 -26.16 -1.53 -5.75
N TYR A 6 -27.41 -1.10 -5.95
CA TYR A 6 -27.82 0.28 -5.68
C TYR A 6 -27.64 0.66 -4.21
N PHE A 7 -28.04 -0.21 -3.29
CA PHE A 7 -27.84 0.05 -1.86
C PHE A 7 -26.36 0.17 -1.49
N VAL A 8 -25.52 -0.73 -2.02
CA VAL A 8 -24.07 -0.67 -1.79
C VAL A 8 -23.49 0.63 -2.32
N VAL A 9 -23.75 0.98 -3.58
CA VAL A 9 -23.20 2.20 -4.20
C VAL A 9 -23.62 3.47 -3.45
N TYR A 10 -24.89 3.59 -3.05
CA TYR A 10 -25.40 4.82 -2.41
C TYR A 10 -25.06 4.92 -0.92
N TYR A 11 -24.80 3.80 -0.24
CA TYR A 11 -24.40 3.77 1.17
C TYR A 11 -22.89 3.56 1.38
N THR A 12 -22.10 3.48 0.31
CA THR A 12 -20.65 3.45 0.38
C THR A 12 -20.06 4.75 -0.13
N SER A 13 -19.00 5.19 0.53
CA SER A 13 -18.14 6.27 0.03
C SER A 13 -16.79 5.67 -0.32
N SER A 14 -16.16 6.13 -1.39
CA SER A 14 -14.83 5.72 -1.80
C SER A 14 -13.92 6.92 -2.04
N VAL A 15 -12.62 6.71 -1.89
CA VAL A 15 -11.55 7.63 -2.27
C VAL A 15 -10.51 6.82 -3.02
N ALA A 16 -10.11 7.28 -4.20
CA ALA A 16 -9.04 6.68 -4.99
C ALA A 16 -7.76 7.51 -4.84
N ILE A 17 -6.63 6.82 -4.77
CA ILE A 17 -5.27 7.37 -4.62
C ILE A 17 -4.43 6.69 -5.69
N ASP A 18 -3.82 7.48 -6.57
CA ASP A 18 -2.96 6.97 -7.63
C ASP A 18 -1.53 6.76 -7.09
N GLU A 19 -0.81 5.78 -7.64
CA GLU A 19 0.59 5.45 -7.29
C GLU A 19 1.57 6.64 -7.24
N PRO A 20 1.57 7.63 -8.16
CA PRO A 20 2.53 8.73 -8.10
C PRO A 20 2.33 9.70 -6.93
N ASP A 21 1.25 9.55 -6.14
CA ASP A 21 1.02 10.36 -4.96
C ASP A 21 1.82 9.83 -3.75
N ILE A 22 2.50 10.70 -3.02
CA ILE A 22 3.22 10.37 -1.78
C ILE A 22 2.30 9.70 -0.75
N LEU A 23 1.01 10.06 -0.76
CA LEU A 23 0.00 9.45 0.08
C LEU A 23 -0.15 7.93 -0.16
N TYR A 24 0.15 7.45 -1.38
CA TYR A 24 0.13 6.03 -1.72
C TYR A 24 1.10 5.24 -0.82
N ASP A 25 2.34 5.70 -0.72
CA ASP A 25 3.39 5.04 0.07
C ASP A 25 3.04 5.00 1.56
N HIS A 26 2.53 6.11 2.10
CA HIS A 26 2.09 6.18 3.49
C HIS A 26 0.93 5.21 3.78
N VAL A 27 -0.08 5.18 2.89
CA VAL A 27 -1.21 4.27 3.03
C VAL A 27 -0.75 2.81 2.93
N MET A 28 0.12 2.49 1.97
CA MET A 28 0.62 1.13 1.80
C MET A 28 1.45 0.68 3.00
N SER A 29 2.36 1.52 3.48
CA SER A 29 3.17 1.26 4.68
C SER A 29 2.29 1.03 5.90
N TRP A 30 1.26 1.87 6.10
CA TRP A 30 0.30 1.70 7.19
C TRP A 30 -0.50 0.39 7.08
N ILE A 31 -0.89 0.00 5.87
CA ILE A 31 -1.63 -1.27 5.65
C ILE A 31 -0.74 -2.48 5.92
N VAL A 32 0.54 -2.43 5.54
CA VAL A 32 1.51 -3.48 5.84
C VAL A 32 1.70 -3.64 7.34
N ALA A 33 1.79 -2.52 8.07
CA ALA A 33 1.88 -2.50 9.54
C ALA A 33 0.57 -2.99 10.21
N GLN A 34 -0.57 -2.73 9.59
CA GLN A 34 -1.85 -3.25 10.05
C GLN A 34 -1.91 -4.78 9.87
N ARG A 35 -2.65 -5.49 10.72
CA ARG A 35 -2.88 -6.97 10.71
C ARG A 35 -3.40 -7.57 9.39
N MET A 36 -3.50 -6.78 8.33
CA MET A 36 -3.78 -7.18 6.96
C MET A 36 -2.75 -8.17 6.42
N THR A 37 -1.46 -7.98 6.68
CA THR A 37 -0.41 -8.93 6.24
C THR A 37 -0.50 -10.27 6.96
N THR A 38 -0.94 -10.31 8.22
CA THR A 38 -1.11 -11.56 8.98
C THR A 38 -2.29 -12.42 8.52
N SER A 39 -3.37 -11.79 8.04
CA SER A 39 -4.62 -12.48 7.66
C SER A 39 -4.77 -12.67 6.14
N SER A 40 -4.01 -11.92 5.34
CA SER A 40 -4.10 -11.99 3.88
C SER A 40 -3.46 -13.25 3.34
N ARG A 41 -4.18 -13.94 2.44
CA ARG A 41 -3.71 -15.17 1.80
C ARG A 41 -2.87 -14.91 0.55
N CYS A 42 -2.85 -13.67 0.05
CA CYS A 42 -2.14 -13.26 -1.15
C CYS A 42 -1.25 -12.06 -0.82
N LEU A 43 0.06 -12.23 -0.97
CA LEU A 43 1.05 -11.18 -0.75
C LEU A 43 1.88 -11.01 -2.02
N THR A 44 2.30 -9.79 -2.28
CA THR A 44 3.28 -9.43 -3.30
C THR A 44 4.57 -9.10 -2.56
N ALA A 45 5.69 -9.67 -3.01
CA ALA A 45 7.00 -9.27 -2.54
C ALA A 45 7.40 -7.98 -3.27
N ALA A 46 7.78 -6.96 -2.52
CA ALA A 46 8.37 -5.74 -3.05
C ALA A 46 9.74 -5.53 -2.40
N THR A 47 10.73 -5.21 -3.24
CA THR A 47 12.04 -4.76 -2.74
C THR A 47 11.89 -3.28 -2.40
N ARG A 48 11.74 -2.95 -1.12
CA ARG A 48 11.73 -1.54 -0.70
C ARG A 48 13.14 -0.99 -0.92
N TYR A 49 13.27 0.02 -1.77
CA TYR A 49 14.49 0.83 -1.79
C TYR A 49 14.54 1.58 -0.47
N VAL A 50 15.42 1.15 0.43
CA VAL A 50 15.62 1.76 1.74
C VAL A 50 16.11 3.19 1.52
N ARG A 51 15.19 4.16 1.56
CA ARG A 51 15.53 5.60 1.59
C ARG A 51 15.51 6.15 3.01
N GLU A 52 14.78 5.49 3.91
CA GLU A 52 14.66 5.80 5.34
C GLU A 52 14.65 4.46 6.09
N VAL A 53 15.83 3.95 6.44
CA VAL A 53 15.96 3.14 7.64
C VAL A 53 16.71 4.06 8.60
N GLU A 54 15.94 4.79 9.40
CA GLU A 54 16.43 5.17 10.71
C GLU A 54 16.76 3.85 11.44
N GLU A 55 18.02 3.71 11.83
CA GLU A 55 18.53 2.62 12.67
C GLU A 55 18.58 1.24 12.00
N ALA A 56 19.27 1.14 10.86
CA ALA A 56 19.98 -0.11 10.57
C ALA A 56 21.19 -0.08 11.49
N GLU A 57 21.11 -0.88 12.55
CA GLU A 57 22.25 -1.18 13.41
C GLU A 57 23.47 -1.45 12.52
N ASP A 58 24.52 -0.72 12.82
CA ASP A 58 25.93 -0.78 12.38
C ASP A 58 26.38 -2.04 11.62
N ASP A 59 25.84 -2.28 10.42
CA ASP A 59 26.33 -3.35 9.56
C ASP A 59 27.51 -2.79 8.75
N GLU A 60 28.70 -3.02 9.30
CA GLU A 60 30.04 -2.95 8.68
C GLU A 60 30.17 -3.74 7.35
N ASP A 61 29.08 -4.35 6.85
CA ASP A 61 29.03 -5.38 5.82
C ASP A 61 28.84 -4.83 4.38
N GLY A 62 28.70 -3.51 4.24
CA GLY A 62 28.59 -2.81 2.95
C GLY A 62 29.92 -2.38 2.30
N LEU A 63 31.02 -2.45 3.04
CA LEU A 63 32.34 -2.01 2.59
C LEU A 63 33.21 -3.22 2.20
N ASP A 64 33.99 -3.08 1.13
CA ASP A 64 35.06 -4.04 0.84
C ASP A 64 36.28 -3.81 1.76
N GLU A 65 37.24 -4.75 1.72
CA GLU A 65 38.51 -4.68 2.44
C GLU A 65 39.37 -3.43 2.12
N HIS A 66 38.95 -2.63 1.14
CA HIS A 66 39.56 -1.38 0.72
C HIS A 66 38.73 -0.13 1.08
N GLY A 67 37.64 -0.29 1.85
CA GLY A 67 36.76 0.82 2.26
C GLY A 67 35.92 1.41 1.11
N THR A 68 35.77 0.69 0.01
CA THR A 68 34.92 1.07 -1.13
C THR A 68 33.53 0.46 -0.96
N PHE A 69 32.50 1.26 -1.21
CA PHE A 69 31.09 0.85 -1.09
C PHE A 69 30.73 -0.19 -2.15
N ASN A 70 30.44 -1.42 -1.72
CA ASN A 70 30.07 -2.51 -2.60
C ASN A 70 28.55 -2.59 -2.77
N ASN A 71 28.05 -1.94 -3.83
CA ASN A 71 26.63 -1.93 -4.20
C ASN A 71 26.03 -3.35 -4.35
N MET A 72 26.84 -4.36 -4.71
CA MET A 72 26.40 -5.74 -4.95
C MET A 72 26.15 -6.49 -3.64
N LYS A 73 26.99 -6.29 -2.62
CA LYS A 73 26.77 -6.86 -1.27
C LYS A 73 25.58 -6.19 -0.58
N TRP A 74 25.49 -4.87 -0.70
CA TRP A 74 24.41 -4.10 -0.07
C TRP A 74 23.03 -4.40 -0.67
N SER A 75 22.92 -4.51 -2.00
CA SER A 75 21.64 -4.85 -2.66
C SER A 75 21.17 -6.29 -2.41
N GLY A 76 22.08 -7.21 -2.08
CA GLY A 76 21.76 -8.60 -1.75
C GLY A 76 21.20 -8.80 -0.33
N ASN A 77 21.43 -7.87 0.59
CA ASN A 77 21.04 -8.00 2.00
C ASN A 77 19.73 -7.27 2.35
N ILE A 78 19.06 -6.64 1.38
CA ILE A 78 17.80 -5.93 1.65
C ILE A 78 16.68 -6.98 1.77
N PRO A 79 16.09 -7.18 2.96
CA PRO A 79 15.03 -8.17 3.12
C PRO A 79 13.80 -7.77 2.28
N PRO A 80 13.14 -8.72 1.60
CA PRO A 80 11.94 -8.43 0.83
C PRO A 80 10.80 -8.00 1.78
N VAL A 81 10.14 -6.89 1.45
CA VAL A 81 8.98 -6.41 2.18
C VAL A 81 7.73 -7.01 1.54
N TYR A 82 6.93 -7.70 2.35
CA TYR A 82 5.68 -8.29 1.88
C TYR A 82 4.54 -7.28 1.99
N GLN A 83 3.88 -7.04 0.86
CA GLN A 83 2.78 -6.12 0.75
C GLN A 83 1.52 -6.83 0.24
N PRO A 84 0.30 -6.38 0.57
CA PRO A 84 -0.91 -6.97 0.01
C PRO A 84 -0.88 -7.03 -1.52
N SER A 85 -1.22 -8.20 -2.07
CA SER A 85 -1.40 -8.39 -3.51
C SER A 85 -2.53 -7.52 -4.07
N PHE A 86 -2.64 -7.39 -5.39
CA PHE A 86 -3.83 -6.82 -6.02
C PHE A 86 -5.10 -7.55 -5.57
N GLY A 87 -6.18 -6.81 -5.33
CA GLY A 87 -7.45 -7.34 -4.86
C GLY A 87 -8.11 -6.50 -3.77
N ASP A 88 -9.20 -7.04 -3.22
CA ASP A 88 -10.04 -6.41 -2.19
C ASP A 88 -9.78 -7.01 -0.80
N TYR A 89 -9.52 -6.13 0.15
CA TYR A 89 -9.23 -6.45 1.54
C TYR A 89 -10.18 -5.71 2.47
N LYS A 90 -10.55 -6.31 3.61
CA LYS A 90 -11.47 -5.71 4.58
C LYS A 90 -10.82 -5.59 5.94
N PHE A 91 -10.82 -4.39 6.52
CA PHE A 91 -10.32 -4.14 7.87
C PHE A 91 -11.34 -3.39 8.70
N TYR A 92 -11.13 -3.44 10.02
CA TYR A 92 -11.83 -2.61 10.97
C TYR A 92 -10.88 -1.57 11.55
N HIS A 93 -11.34 -0.32 11.61
CA HIS A 93 -10.62 0.77 12.27
C HIS A 93 -11.62 1.65 13.03
N ARG A 94 -11.35 1.92 14.32
CA ARG A 94 -12.22 2.72 15.21
C ARG A 94 -13.70 2.30 15.17
N GLY A 95 -13.96 0.99 15.21
CA GLY A 95 -15.31 0.42 15.18
C GLY A 95 -16.04 0.53 13.83
N ARG A 96 -15.33 0.84 12.74
CA ARG A 96 -15.90 0.96 11.38
C ARG A 96 -15.24 -0.03 10.44
N SER A 97 -16.04 -0.64 9.56
CA SER A 97 -15.52 -1.50 8.49
C SER A 97 -15.11 -0.66 7.28
N PHE A 98 -13.87 -0.82 6.86
CA PHE A 98 -13.32 -0.27 5.65
C PHE A 98 -12.92 -1.40 4.71
N ASN A 99 -13.02 -1.13 3.41
CA ASN A 99 -12.46 -1.99 2.40
C ASN A 99 -11.33 -1.24 1.70
N PHE A 100 -10.25 -1.93 1.42
CA PHE A 100 -9.11 -1.45 0.66
C PHE A 100 -9.01 -2.29 -0.59
N ALA A 101 -9.01 -1.67 -1.76
CA ALA A 101 -8.85 -2.34 -3.03
C ALA A 101 -7.57 -1.83 -3.69
N ARG A 102 -6.65 -2.73 -4.03
CA ARG A 102 -5.50 -2.42 -4.87
C ARG A 102 -5.81 -2.89 -6.29
N VAL A 103 -5.89 -1.94 -7.21
CA VAL A 103 -6.39 -2.14 -8.57
C VAL A 103 -5.30 -1.71 -9.56
N LYS A 104 -5.18 -2.46 -10.66
CA LYS A 104 -4.38 -2.03 -11.81
C LYS A 104 -5.25 -1.18 -12.71
N LYS A 105 -4.81 0.05 -12.99
CA LYS A 105 -5.47 0.94 -13.93
C LYS A 105 -4.86 0.69 -15.31
N ASP A 106 -5.68 0.18 -16.22
CA ASP A 106 -5.28 0.03 -17.61
C ASP A 106 -5.11 1.44 -18.22
N GLN A 107 -3.89 1.79 -18.64
CA GLN A 107 -3.66 3.02 -19.37
C GLN A 107 -4.35 2.92 -20.74
N THR A 108 -5.33 3.78 -21.01
CA THR A 108 -6.08 3.83 -22.29
C THR A 108 -5.22 4.38 -23.46
N GLY A 109 -3.89 4.28 -23.40
CA GLY A 109 -2.98 5.02 -24.28
C GLY A 109 -1.59 4.39 -24.47
N GLY A 110 -1.53 3.22 -25.11
CA GLY A 110 -0.47 2.91 -26.08
C GLY A 110 0.91 2.43 -25.61
N ARG A 111 1.20 2.31 -24.31
CA ARG A 111 2.41 1.59 -23.85
C ARG A 111 2.04 0.30 -23.14
N ALA A 112 2.36 -0.82 -23.77
CA ALA A 112 1.94 -2.18 -23.37
C ALA A 112 2.49 -2.68 -22.02
N ASN A 113 3.29 -1.89 -21.30
CA ASN A 113 3.98 -2.32 -20.07
C ASN A 113 3.91 -1.30 -18.92
N ASP A 114 3.14 -0.23 -19.05
CA ASP A 114 3.00 0.79 -18.00
C ASP A 114 1.60 0.65 -17.40
N TYR A 115 1.49 -0.05 -16.28
CA TYR A 115 0.26 -0.14 -15.52
C TYR A 115 0.35 0.87 -14.39
N ASP A 116 -0.58 1.81 -14.33
CA ASP A 116 -0.70 2.69 -13.16
C ASP A 116 -1.35 1.88 -12.04
N GLU A 117 -0.73 1.84 -10.87
CA GLU A 117 -1.40 1.27 -9.71
C GLU A 117 -2.33 2.30 -9.06
N GLN A 118 -3.48 1.83 -8.58
CA GLN A 118 -4.41 2.66 -7.84
C GLN A 118 -4.89 1.95 -6.58
N VAL A 119 -4.92 2.68 -5.48
CA VAL A 119 -5.51 2.27 -4.22
C VAL A 119 -6.87 2.93 -4.06
N VAL A 120 -7.89 2.12 -3.79
CA VAL A 120 -9.25 2.59 -3.51
C VAL A 120 -9.64 2.23 -2.09
N LEU A 121 -9.88 3.24 -1.27
CA LEU A 121 -10.37 3.10 0.09
C LEU A 121 -11.88 3.32 0.11
N CYS A 122 -12.62 2.32 0.55
CA CYS A 122 -14.07 2.32 0.63
C CYS A 122 -14.54 2.23 2.09
N CYS A 123 -15.58 2.98 2.44
CA CYS A 123 -16.24 2.91 3.74
C CYS A 123 -17.75 2.68 3.54
N ARG A 124 -18.34 1.76 4.33
CA ARG A 124 -19.79 1.48 4.33
C ARG A 124 -20.60 2.56 5.06
N ARG A 125 -20.46 3.82 4.62
CA ARG A 125 -21.28 4.94 5.10
C ARG A 125 -21.48 5.96 3.99
N ARG A 126 -22.59 6.70 4.05
CA ARG A 126 -23.00 7.75 3.10
C ARG A 126 -22.10 9.01 3.10
N GLY A 127 -20.91 8.97 3.71
CA GLY A 127 -20.02 10.13 3.75
C GLY A 127 -18.54 9.77 3.70
N THR A 128 -17.76 10.66 3.07
CA THR A 128 -16.29 10.55 2.92
C THR A 128 -15.50 11.03 4.14
N LYS A 129 -16.15 11.74 5.08
CA LYS A 129 -15.56 12.19 6.37
C LYS A 129 -14.75 11.10 7.11
N PRO A 130 -15.24 9.86 7.31
CA PRO A 130 -14.46 8.78 7.91
C PRO A 130 -13.15 8.47 7.18
N ILE A 131 -13.17 8.48 5.84
CA ILE A 131 -12.01 8.15 5.02
C ILE A 131 -10.98 9.28 5.12
N LYS A 132 -11.42 10.55 5.03
CA LYS A 132 -10.54 11.70 5.23
C LYS A 132 -9.87 11.70 6.61
N GLN A 133 -10.63 11.38 7.66
CA GLN A 133 -10.08 11.28 9.01
C GLN A 133 -9.06 10.14 9.15
N MET A 134 -9.28 9.03 8.43
CA MET A 134 -8.33 7.93 8.36
C MET A 134 -7.05 8.34 7.62
N LEU A 135 -7.17 9.04 6.48
CA LEU A 135 -6.02 9.54 5.73
C LEU A 135 -5.19 10.54 6.55
N ILE A 136 -5.83 11.43 7.31
CA ILE A 136 -5.14 12.34 8.24
C ILE A 136 -4.42 11.58 9.35
N TYR A 137 -4.96 10.45 9.80
CA TYR A 137 -4.31 9.60 10.80
C TYR A 137 -3.10 8.85 10.24
N ILE A 138 -3.14 8.48 8.96
CA ILE A 138 -2.04 7.79 8.26
C ILE A 138 -0.90 8.76 7.91
N ASN A 139 -1.24 9.99 7.54
CA ASN A 139 -0.29 11.02 7.15
C ASN A 139 0.32 11.76 8.36
N ARG A 140 0.23 11.20 9.57
CA ARG A 140 0.69 11.81 10.81
C ARG A 140 1.72 10.91 11.46
#